data_AF-A7URE2-F1
#
_entry.id   AF-A7URE2-F1
#
_cell.length_a   1.000
_cell.length_b   1.000
_cell.length_c   1.000
_cell.angle_alpha   90.00
_cell.angle_beta   90.00
_cell.angle_gamma   90.00
#
_symmetry.space_group_name_H-M   'P 1'
#
loop_
_entity.id
_entity.type
_entity.pdbx_description
1 polymer ?
#
loop_
_entity_poly.entity_id
_entity_poly.type
_entity_poly.pdbx_seq_one_letter_code
_entity_poly.pdbx_strand_id
1 'polypeptide(L)'
;MNMLEANMRKVSDSLNSTVRLAAEFGDESLKDLKLYTSLVEKLCEIDSKMNTHRKALAESYAEQTVECFDQRPLEVPVRNKQCNHVYEKSVIENLLKQNPRTRCPVMGCAAQGYVQQHLLEVDVRLQQQLIQTRSVFT
;
A
#
# COMPACT_ATOMS: atom_id res chain seq x y z
N MET A 1 -10.33 1.27 9.69
CA MET A 1 -11.17 0.07 9.52
C MET A 1 -11.55 -0.05 8.06
N ASN A 2 -11.17 -1.15 7.40
CA ASN A 2 -11.43 -1.35 5.97
C ASN A 2 -12.90 -1.75 5.74
N MET A 3 -13.57 -1.08 4.80
CA MET A 3 -14.99 -1.32 4.46
C MET A 3 -15.28 -2.79 4.11
N LEU A 4 -14.30 -3.48 3.51
CA LEU A 4 -14.37 -4.91 3.20
C LEU A 4 -14.44 -5.79 4.46
N GLU A 5 -13.64 -5.45 5.47
CA GLU A 5 -13.56 -6.20 6.74
C GLU A 5 -14.86 -6.05 7.55
N ALA A 6 -15.45 -4.85 7.53
CA ALA A 6 -16.75 -4.59 8.12
C ALA A 6 -17.87 -5.37 7.41
N ASN A 7 -17.81 -5.49 6.09
CA ASN A 7 -18.78 -6.27 5.32
C ASN A 7 -18.64 -7.78 5.58
N MET A 8 -17.41 -8.31 5.65
CA MET A 8 -17.19 -9.72 5.99
C MET A 8 -17.70 -10.07 7.39
N ARG A 9 -17.51 -9.17 8.37
CA ARG A 9 -18.03 -9.38 9.73
C ARG A 9 -19.56 -9.45 9.73
N LYS A 10 -20.23 -8.54 9.03
CA LYS A 10 -21.70 -8.56 8.87
C LYS A 10 -22.22 -9.83 8.19
N VAL A 11 -21.52 -10.32 7.17
CA VAL A 11 -21.88 -11.58 6.49
C VAL A 11 -21.75 -12.76 7.45
N SER A 12 -20.65 -12.82 8.21
CA SER A 12 -20.43 -13.85 9.24
C SER A 12 -21.50 -13.81 10.33
N ASP A 13 -21.83 -12.62 10.84
CA ASP A 13 -22.86 -12.45 11.88
C ASP A 13 -24.25 -12.86 11.38
N SER A 14 -24.57 -12.54 10.11
CA SER A 14 -25.84 -12.94 9.47
C SER A 14 -25.94 -14.45 9.29
N LEU A 15 -24.86 -15.11 8.88
CA LEU A 15 -24.78 -16.57 8.75
C LEU A 15 -24.95 -17.25 10.11
N ASN A 16 -24.23 -16.79 11.13
CA ASN A 16 -24.33 -17.32 12.49
C ASN A 16 -25.73 -17.14 13.09
N SER A 17 -26.35 -15.99 12.86
CA SER A 17 -27.74 -15.75 13.29
C SER A 17 -28.71 -16.72 12.61
N THR A 18 -28.53 -16.97 11.30
CA THR A 18 -29.38 -17.89 10.53
C THR A 18 -29.22 -19.34 11.00
N VAL A 19 -27.99 -19.79 11.26
CA VAL A 19 -27.70 -21.13 11.79
C VAL A 19 -28.30 -21.30 13.18
N ARG A 20 -28.17 -20.29 14.05
CA ARG A 20 -28.75 -20.33 15.39
C ARG A 20 -30.28 -20.41 15.35
N LEU A 21 -30.93 -19.59 14.53
CA LEU A 21 -32.39 -19.61 14.38
C LEU A 21 -32.89 -20.93 13.80
N ALA A 22 -32.15 -21.52 12.85
CA ALA A 22 -32.46 -22.85 12.32
C ALA A 22 -32.26 -23.96 13.38
N ALA A 23 -31.28 -23.84 14.27
CA ALA A 23 -31.07 -24.79 15.36
C ALA A 23 -32.16 -24.68 16.46
N GLU A 24 -32.58 -23.46 16.78
CA GLU A 24 -33.58 -23.15 17.81
C GLU A 24 -35.02 -23.45 17.35
N PHE A 25 -35.37 -23.09 16.11
CA PHE A 25 -36.75 -23.11 15.60
C PHE A 25 -36.96 -23.98 14.35
N GLY A 26 -35.92 -24.65 13.85
CA GLY A 26 -36.03 -25.53 12.69
C GLY A 26 -36.80 -26.82 12.98
N ASP A 27 -37.61 -27.23 12.01
CA ASP A 27 -38.37 -28.49 12.04
C ASP A 27 -37.41 -29.71 12.05
N GLU A 28 -37.88 -30.88 12.50
CA GLU A 28 -37.00 -32.04 12.78
C GLU A 28 -36.22 -32.53 11.54
N SER A 29 -36.72 -32.25 10.33
CA SER A 29 -36.04 -32.54 9.05
C SER A 29 -34.97 -31.51 8.63
N LEU A 30 -34.95 -30.32 9.25
CA LEU A 30 -34.01 -29.21 8.98
C LEU A 30 -32.78 -29.25 9.90
N LYS A 31 -32.78 -30.09 10.94
CA LYS A 31 -31.64 -30.31 11.84
C LYS A 31 -30.66 -31.37 11.31
N ASP A 32 -30.45 -31.42 10.00
CA ASP A 32 -29.49 -32.37 9.43
C ASP A 32 -28.07 -31.81 9.60
N LEU A 33 -27.51 -32.03 10.79
CA LEU A 33 -26.19 -31.58 11.23
C LEU A 33 -25.10 -31.91 10.20
N LYS A 34 -25.24 -33.02 9.47
CA LYS A 34 -24.31 -33.43 8.41
C LYS A 34 -24.26 -32.44 7.24
N LEU A 35 -25.40 -31.86 6.88
CA LEU A 35 -25.48 -30.90 5.78
C LEU A 35 -24.77 -29.59 6.14
N TYR A 36 -24.97 -29.11 7.37
CA TYR A 36 -24.30 -27.91 7.87
C TYR A 36 -22.79 -28.10 8.04
N THR A 37 -22.35 -29.26 8.54
CA THR A 37 -20.92 -29.59 8.60
C THR A 37 -20.29 -29.61 7.21
N SER A 38 -20.95 -30.23 6.22
CA SER A 38 -20.47 -30.22 4.83
C SER A 38 -20.39 -28.81 4.23
N LEU A 39 -21.33 -27.93 4.57
CA LEU A 39 -21.31 -26.55 4.11
C LEU A 39 -20.15 -25.76 4.73
N VAL A 40 -19.89 -25.94 6.02
CA VAL A 40 -18.76 -25.30 6.73
C VAL A 40 -17.42 -25.76 6.16
N GLU A 41 -17.25 -27.06 5.90
CA GLU A 41 -16.05 -27.60 5.24
C GLU A 41 -15.80 -26.94 3.88
N LYS A 42 -16.85 -26.83 3.04
CA LYS A 42 -16.75 -26.16 1.74
C LYS A 42 -16.40 -24.67 1.87
N LEU A 43 -16.94 -23.97 2.87
CA LEU A 43 -16.61 -22.57 3.12
C LEU A 43 -15.15 -22.40 3.54
N CYS A 44 -14.62 -23.29 4.40
CA CYS A 44 -13.20 -23.29 4.78
C CYS A 44 -12.26 -23.55 3.59
N GLU A 45 -12.63 -24.45 2.67
CA GLU A 45 -11.86 -24.67 1.45
C GLU A 45 -11.83 -23.44 0.53
N ILE A 46 -12.97 -22.78 0.35
CA ILE A 46 -13.08 -21.57 -0.47
C ILE A 46 -12.23 -20.45 0.14
N ASP A 47 -12.29 -20.25 1.46
CA ASP A 47 -11.52 -19.20 2.15
C ASP A 47 -10.01 -19.45 2.06
N SER A 48 -9.58 -20.71 2.19
CA SER A 48 -8.18 -21.12 2.00
C SER A 48 -7.69 -20.83 0.58
N LYS A 49 -8.48 -21.21 -0.44
CA LYS A 49 -8.15 -20.94 -1.85
C LYS A 49 -8.10 -19.43 -2.14
N MET A 50 -9.07 -18.65 -1.65
CA MET A 50 -9.10 -17.19 -1.84
C MET A 50 -7.91 -16.49 -1.18
N ASN A 51 -7.52 -16.91 0.02
CA ASN A 51 -6.35 -16.35 0.71
C ASN A 51 -5.04 -16.66 -0.02
N THR A 52 -4.88 -17.86 -0.59
CA THR A 52 -3.68 -18.19 -1.38
C THR A 52 -3.57 -17.35 -2.65
N HIS A 53 -4.66 -17.18 -3.41
CA HIS A 53 -4.66 -16.33 -4.61
C HIS A 53 -4.41 -14.86 -4.28
N ARG A 54 -5.00 -14.35 -3.19
CA ARG A 54 -4.78 -12.97 -2.74
C ARG A 54 -3.32 -12.72 -2.39
N LYS A 55 -2.67 -13.67 -1.69
CA LYS A 55 -1.26 -13.56 -1.32
C LYS A 55 -0.35 -13.59 -2.55
N ALA A 56 -0.59 -14.53 -3.47
CA ALA A 56 0.16 -14.62 -4.72
C ALA A 56 0.01 -13.37 -5.60
N LEU A 57 -1.21 -12.82 -5.70
CA LEU A 57 -1.45 -11.56 -6.41
C LEU A 57 -0.69 -10.40 -5.74
N ALA A 58 -0.75 -10.27 -4.41
CA ALA A 58 -0.02 -9.23 -3.70
C ALA A 58 1.50 -9.31 -3.89
N GLU A 59 2.05 -10.53 -3.94
CA GLU A 59 3.48 -10.76 -4.24
C GLU A 59 3.82 -10.39 -5.69
N SER A 60 2.97 -10.76 -6.67
CA SER A 60 3.20 -10.39 -8.08
C SER A 60 3.13 -8.88 -8.34
N TYR A 61 2.27 -8.14 -7.63
CA TYR A 61 2.23 -6.68 -7.71
C TYR A 61 3.44 -6.00 -7.06
N ALA A 62 4.16 -6.71 -6.19
CA ALA A 62 5.42 -6.25 -5.59
C ALA A 62 6.64 -6.56 -6.47
N GLU A 63 6.49 -7.34 -7.55
CA GLU A 63 7.54 -7.55 -8.54
C GLU A 63 7.84 -6.23 -9.25
N GLN A 64 9.13 -5.90 -9.38
CA GLN A 64 9.58 -4.66 -10.01
C GLN A 64 9.09 -4.60 -11.47
N THR A 65 8.24 -3.62 -11.78
CA THR A 65 7.84 -3.33 -13.16
C THR A 65 8.97 -2.67 -13.93
N VAL A 66 8.91 -2.69 -15.27
CA VAL A 66 9.90 -2.03 -16.15
C VAL A 66 10.04 -0.52 -15.83
N GLU A 67 8.95 0.12 -15.40
CA GLU A 67 8.96 1.53 -14.97
C GLU A 67 9.79 1.77 -13.69
N CYS A 68 10.00 0.74 -12.88
CA CYS A 68 10.81 0.78 -11.65
C CYS A 68 12.32 0.69 -11.97
N PHE A 69 12.69 0.22 -13.17
CA PHE A 69 14.10 0.05 -13.56
C PHE A 69 14.82 1.39 -13.77
N ASP A 70 14.11 2.40 -14.31
CA ASP A 70 14.70 3.73 -14.57
C ASP A 70 14.65 4.66 -13.35
N GLN A 71 13.89 4.29 -12.32
CA GLN A 71 13.78 5.06 -11.08
C GLN A 71 14.95 4.72 -10.16
N ARG A 72 16.05 5.47 -10.31
CA ARG A 72 17.17 5.37 -9.36
C ARG A 72 16.67 5.74 -7.95
N PRO A 73 16.94 4.90 -6.94
CA PRO A 73 16.55 5.21 -5.58
C PRO A 73 17.25 6.48 -5.10
N LEU A 74 16.53 7.35 -4.39
CA LEU A 74 17.13 8.55 -3.80
C LEU A 74 18.24 8.14 -2.81
N GLU A 75 19.44 8.67 -3.00
CA GLU A 75 20.59 8.47 -2.12
C GLU A 75 20.68 9.60 -1.10
N VAL A 76 20.56 10.85 -1.55
CA VAL A 76 20.63 12.03 -0.71
C VAL A 76 19.42 12.92 -1.00
N PRO A 77 18.30 12.73 -0.27
CA PRO A 77 17.11 13.53 -0.47
C PRO A 77 17.33 14.98 0.01
N VAL A 78 17.05 15.93 -0.87
CA VAL A 78 17.06 17.37 -0.56
C VAL A 78 15.69 17.98 -0.79
N ARG A 79 15.16 18.66 0.22
CA ARG A 79 13.86 19.32 0.23
C ARG A 79 14.02 20.81 -0.06
N ASN A 80 13.17 21.35 -0.95
CA ASN A 80 13.06 22.79 -1.13
C ASN A 80 12.09 23.39 -0.10
N LYS A 81 12.55 24.38 0.67
CA LYS A 81 11.72 25.09 1.67
C LYS A 81 10.52 25.84 1.10
N GLN A 82 10.54 26.25 -0.17
CA GLN A 82 9.48 27.04 -0.78
C GLN A 82 8.26 26.21 -1.19
N CYS A 83 8.47 24.96 -1.60
CA CYS A 83 7.41 24.08 -2.12
C CYS A 83 7.33 22.72 -1.41
N ASN A 84 8.23 22.43 -0.49
CA ASN A 84 8.36 21.16 0.23
C ASN A 84 8.59 19.92 -0.65
N HIS A 85 8.88 20.08 -1.94
CA HIS A 85 9.25 18.97 -2.81
C HIS A 85 10.67 18.48 -2.53
N VAL A 86 10.87 17.18 -2.71
CA VAL A 86 12.14 16.48 -2.47
C VAL A 86 12.74 16.06 -3.80
N TYR A 87 14.06 16.19 -3.92
CA TYR A 87 14.84 15.78 -5.08
C TYR A 87 16.05 14.95 -4.65
N GLU A 88 16.66 14.26 -5.61
CA GLU A 88 18.00 13.72 -5.44
C GLU A 88 19.04 14.86 -5.54
N LYS A 89 19.94 14.95 -4.56
CA LYS A 89 20.92 16.06 -4.43
C LYS A 89 21.75 16.23 -5.70
N SER A 90 22.34 15.15 -6.20
CA SER A 90 23.19 15.18 -7.39
C SER A 90 22.44 15.68 -8.62
N VAL A 91 21.18 15.28 -8.79
CA VAL A 91 20.33 15.66 -9.92
C VAL A 91 19.97 17.14 -9.88
N ILE A 92 19.48 17.65 -8.75
CA ILE A 92 19.06 19.05 -8.66
C ILE A 92 20.25 20.00 -8.70
N GLU A 93 21.39 19.65 -8.10
CA GLU A 93 22.61 20.46 -8.18
C GLU A 93 23.14 20.54 -9.62
N ASN A 94 23.13 19.43 -10.37
CA ASN A 94 23.51 19.43 -11.78
C ASN A 94 22.54 20.25 -12.63
N LEU A 95 21.24 20.18 -12.35
CA LEU A 95 20.22 20.96 -13.06
C LEU A 95 20.38 22.47 -12.81
N LEU A 96 20.71 22.86 -11.57
CA LEU A 96 21.00 24.26 -11.22
C LEU A 96 22.31 24.77 -11.86
N LYS A 97 23.34 23.91 -11.97
CA LYS A 97 24.59 24.24 -12.69
C LYS A 97 24.35 24.47 -14.17
N GLN A 98 23.51 23.65 -14.81
CA GLN A 98 23.16 23.80 -16.22
C GLN A 98 22.25 25.00 -16.46
N ASN A 99 21.26 25.20 -15.59
CA ASN A 99 20.25 26.24 -15.72
C ASN A 99 19.96 26.89 -14.36
N PRO A 100 20.53 28.08 -14.07
CA PRO A 100 20.26 28.80 -12.83
C PRO A 100 18.80 29.26 -12.68
N ARG A 101 18.05 29.33 -13.79
CA ARG A 101 16.63 29.69 -13.85
C ARG A 101 15.72 28.46 -13.94
N THR A 102 16.05 27.41 -13.19
CA THR A 102 15.26 26.18 -13.12
C THR A 102 14.05 26.39 -12.21
N ARG A 103 12.85 26.15 -12.73
CA ARG A 103 11.61 26.07 -11.92
C ARG A 103 11.54 24.72 -11.22
N CYS A 104 10.68 24.60 -10.21
CA CYS A 104 10.42 23.31 -9.57
C CYS A 104 10.07 22.24 -10.61
N PRO A 105 10.84 21.13 -10.69
CA PRO A 105 10.57 20.06 -11.67
C PRO A 105 9.29 19.27 -11.43
N VAL A 106 8.69 19.39 -10.23
CA VAL A 106 7.43 18.71 -9.91
C VAL A 106 6.29 19.41 -10.66
N MET A 107 5.62 18.64 -11.51
CA MET A 107 4.50 19.11 -12.34
C MET A 107 3.40 19.71 -11.46
N GLY A 108 2.91 20.89 -11.83
CA GLY A 108 1.84 21.58 -11.09
C GLY A 108 2.27 22.23 -9.78
N CYS A 109 3.57 22.37 -9.51
CA CYS A 109 4.03 23.10 -8.33
C CYS A 109 3.55 24.55 -8.35
N ALA A 110 2.88 24.97 -7.27
CA ALA A 110 2.33 26.32 -7.12
C ALA A 110 3.38 27.42 -6.85
N ALA A 111 4.62 27.03 -6.51
CA ALA A 111 5.69 27.98 -6.23
C ALA A 111 6.08 28.73 -7.51
N GLN A 112 5.92 30.05 -7.49
CA GLN A 112 6.18 30.92 -8.64
C GLN A 112 7.69 31.26 -8.82
N GLY A 113 8.54 30.85 -7.88
CA GLY A 113 9.98 31.13 -7.88
C GLY A 113 10.83 30.07 -8.58
N TYR A 114 12.07 30.46 -8.89
CA TYR A 114 13.12 29.51 -9.28
C TYR A 114 13.66 28.77 -8.06
N VAL A 115 14.10 27.54 -8.26
CA VAL A 115 14.80 26.79 -7.23
C VAL A 115 16.15 27.45 -6.97
N GLN A 116 16.46 27.70 -5.70
CA GLN A 116 17.72 28.31 -5.29
C GLN A 116 18.45 27.38 -4.32
N GLN A 117 19.76 27.25 -4.49
CA GLN A 117 20.57 26.30 -3.73
C GLN A 117 20.51 26.54 -2.21
N HIS A 118 20.41 27.79 -1.77
CA HIS A 118 20.29 28.12 -0.34
C HIS A 118 18.93 27.78 0.29
N LEU A 119 17.93 27.44 -0.53
CA LEU A 119 16.60 27.00 -0.09
C LEU A 119 16.45 25.48 -0.11
N LEU A 120 17.49 24.77 -0.54
CA LEU A 120 17.55 23.32 -0.51
C LEU A 120 18.21 22.87 0.79
N GLU A 121 17.54 21.99 1.53
CA GLU A 121 18.07 21.36 2.73
C GLU A 121 17.98 19.85 2.63
N VAL A 122 18.97 19.15 3.18
CA VAL A 122 18.92 17.69 3.26
C VAL A 122 17.78 17.27 4.17
N ASP A 123 16.91 16.40 3.67
CA ASP A 123 15.85 15.82 4.47
C ASP A 123 16.42 14.66 5.30
N VAL A 124 16.93 15.00 6.48
CA VAL A 124 17.58 14.04 7.38
C VAL A 124 16.62 12.90 7.76
N ARG A 125 15.32 13.19 7.93
CA ARG A 125 14.32 12.19 8.30
C ARG A 125 14.13 11.17 7.17
N LEU A 126 13.91 11.66 5.96
CA LEU A 126 13.75 10.79 4.79
C LEU A 126 15.04 10.02 4.49
N GLN A 127 16.21 10.66 4.64
CA GLN A 127 17.50 9.99 4.46
C GLN A 127 17.69 8.83 5.45
N GLN A 128 17.37 9.04 6.73
CA GLN A 128 17.43 7.98 7.74
C GLN A 128 16.45 6.84 7.43
N GLN A 129 15.23 7.14 6.99
CA GLN A 129 14.26 6.13 6.58
C GLN A 129 14.79 5.29 5.41
N LEU A 130 15.36 5.94 4.38
CA LEU A 130 15.93 5.24 3.23
C LEU A 130 17.11 4.33 3.63
N ILE A 131 17.97 4.78 4.55
CA ILE A 131 19.08 3.97 5.08
C ILE A 131 18.55 2.75 5.85
N GLN A 132 17.55 2.95 6.71
CA GLN A 132 16.94 1.87 7.49
C GLN A 132 16.27 0.83 6.57
N THR A 133 15.46 1.27 5.60
CA THR A 133 14.81 0.36 4.65
C THR A 133 15.84 -0.47 3.88
N ARG A 134 16.95 0.12 3.43
CA ARG A 134 18.02 -0.62 2.73
C ARG A 134 18.70 -1.69 3.60
N SER A 135 18.93 -1.39 4.89
CA SER A 135 19.57 -2.34 5.82
C SER A 135 18.74 -3.59 6.15
N VAL A 136 17.42 -3.57 5.87
CA VAL A 136 16.52 -4.71 6.11
C VAL A 136 16.58 -5.73 4.95
N PHE A 137 17.11 -5.33 3.79
CA PHE A 137 17.19 -6.18 2.60
C PHE A 137 18.61 -6.71 2.30
N THR A 138 19.57 -6.50 3.22
CA THR A 138 20.92 -7.07 3.19
C THR A 138 21.10 -8.05 4.34
#